data_AF-A0A2T2ZQY4-F1
#
_entry.id   AF-A0A2T2ZQY4-F1
#
_cell.length_a   1.000
_cell.length_b   1.000
_cell.length_c   1.000
_cell.angle_alpha   90.00
_cell.angle_beta   90.00
_cell.angle_gamma   90.00
#
_symmetry.space_group_name_H-M   'P 1'
#
loop_
_entity.id
_entity.type
_entity.pdbx_description
1 polymer ?
#
loop_
_entity_poly.entity_id
_entity_poly.type
_entity_poly.pdbx_seq_one_letter_code
_entity_poly.pdbx_strand_id
1 'polypeptide(L)'
;MIVVRSLDSRGGRLPARGSCFTRSHRRRGRVARMSSAATVNQNVDSMMTLCAFSPIAAVPLPDGETSVKQQQRMLDGIRSMMAKTPGLDSWKVVWLGMSSLRANMAFVVQNVNDTSELAVCFRGTVFTSLIDLAEDFEVFTQVPFPQGGTPPAGSKPVIAKGASAAFDEIMSAKCVLGLPGGSGTLVSALQTLCGPSKPATVHLTGHSLGGCLVTTAALFLQSQFAKFNPKVAFDTYTFAAPTAGNQDFATWFDTQFPHGQAIWNKYDVVANVWWNLGPGPTSIQSFFPAPGPYASECKDDKGRTVQSQIQDLAQKLAESGVSPYVQPTQQAPMNTDYTHHSIDALGKTEKDWMGQLAYQHANNTYLTLLGAPTVNIDVPQIKSLSPKKGPGGTTVTIEVPSTAAFASACVVYFGSERGTDVKVGTNSITATAPRHLGIETVAVSITNLLTISDTKKTPANEFTYI
;
A
#
# COMPACT_ATOMS: atom_id res chain seq x y z
N MET A 1 44.58 3.91 67.56
CA MET A 1 45.28 3.13 68.61
C MET A 1 44.38 1.94 68.93
N ILE A 2 44.70 0.67 68.77
CA ILE A 2 45.89 -0.14 68.45
C ILE A 2 45.24 -1.45 67.91
N VAL A 3 45.45 -1.85 66.62
CA VAL A 3 46.33 -2.99 66.17
C VAL A 3 45.58 -4.35 66.28
N VAL A 4 45.55 -5.31 65.34
CA VAL A 4 46.30 -5.64 64.09
C VAL A 4 45.63 -6.85 63.39
N ARG A 5 45.48 -6.86 62.05
CA ARG A 5 46.13 -7.75 61.02
C ARG A 5 46.34 -9.22 61.46
N SER A 6 45.88 -10.29 60.78
CA SER A 6 45.98 -10.79 59.38
C SER A 6 46.74 -12.14 59.35
N LEU A 7 46.44 -12.96 58.33
CA LEU A 7 47.21 -14.08 57.73
C LEU A 7 46.85 -15.52 58.14
N ASP A 8 45.95 -16.11 57.36
CA ASP A 8 46.20 -17.15 56.33
C ASP A 8 47.28 -18.22 56.58
N SER A 9 46.88 -19.51 56.54
CA SER A 9 47.73 -20.61 56.08
C SER A 9 46.90 -21.77 55.51
N ARG A 10 47.47 -22.41 54.49
CA ARG A 10 46.83 -23.20 53.43
C ARG A 10 46.74 -24.70 53.76
N GLY A 11 45.73 -25.35 53.19
CA GLY A 11 45.95 -26.49 52.28
C GLY A 11 45.47 -27.89 52.72
N GLY A 12 44.53 -28.48 51.96
CA GLY A 12 44.53 -29.93 51.69
C GLY A 12 43.19 -30.68 51.52
N ARG A 13 42.72 -30.76 50.25
CA ARG A 13 41.99 -31.88 49.58
C ARG A 13 40.47 -32.13 49.83
N LEU A 14 39.72 -32.13 48.71
CA LEU A 14 38.33 -32.57 48.42
C LEU A 14 38.27 -34.09 48.10
N PRO A 15 37.12 -34.79 47.79
CA PRO A 15 35.75 -34.32 47.43
C PRO A 15 34.51 -35.18 47.86
N ALA A 16 33.31 -34.65 47.52
CA ALA A 16 32.06 -35.32 47.05
C ALA A 16 31.20 -36.13 48.04
N ARG A 17 29.86 -36.23 47.95
CA ARG A 17 28.73 -35.55 47.28
C ARG A 17 27.48 -36.13 47.97
N GLY A 18 26.63 -35.30 48.58
CA GLY A 18 25.19 -35.59 48.77
C GLY A 18 24.42 -35.08 47.55
N SER A 19 23.14 -35.32 47.31
CA SER A 19 22.10 -36.06 48.03
C SER A 19 20.90 -36.15 47.08
N CYS A 20 20.23 -37.30 47.10
CA CYS A 20 18.81 -37.58 46.90
C CYS A 20 17.93 -36.78 45.91
N PHE A 21 17.38 -37.55 44.97
CA PHE A 21 16.22 -37.36 44.09
C PHE A 21 15.03 -36.57 44.66
N THR A 22 14.47 -35.66 43.85
CA THR A 22 12.99 -35.47 43.73
C THR A 22 12.58 -35.06 42.31
N ARG A 23 11.33 -35.41 41.99
CA ARG A 23 10.63 -35.52 40.70
C ARG A 23 10.68 -34.31 39.76
N SER A 24 10.71 -34.63 38.46
CA SER A 24 10.51 -33.73 37.33
C SER A 24 9.13 -33.08 37.30
N HIS A 25 9.09 -31.76 37.24
CA HIS A 25 7.94 -31.00 36.73
C HIS A 25 8.28 -30.41 35.37
N ARG A 26 7.43 -30.73 34.40
CA ARG A 26 7.39 -30.15 33.04
C ARG A 26 7.41 -28.63 33.14
N ARG A 27 8.47 -27.99 32.64
CA ARG A 27 8.50 -26.56 32.36
C ARG A 27 7.45 -26.26 31.28
N ARG A 28 6.34 -25.63 31.68
CA ARG A 28 5.49 -24.87 30.77
C ARG A 28 6.36 -23.77 30.14
N GLY A 29 6.45 -23.76 28.83
CA GLY A 29 7.10 -22.70 28.06
C GLY A 29 6.45 -21.36 28.40
N ARG A 30 7.25 -20.47 29.00
CA ARG A 30 6.87 -19.08 29.23
C ARG A 30 7.10 -18.40 27.88
N VAL A 31 6.03 -18.14 27.14
CA VAL A 31 6.09 -17.21 26.00
C VAL A 31 6.53 -15.88 26.58
N ALA A 32 7.74 -15.44 26.23
CA ALA A 32 8.25 -14.16 26.68
C ALA A 32 7.34 -13.07 26.10
N ARG A 33 6.74 -12.27 26.99
CA ARG A 33 5.93 -11.11 26.60
C ARG A 33 6.89 -10.11 25.93
N MET A 34 6.73 -9.87 24.63
CA MET A 34 7.48 -8.84 23.91
C MET A 34 7.22 -7.47 24.56
N SER A 35 8.20 -6.56 24.49
CA SER A 35 8.01 -5.18 24.95
C SER A 35 6.95 -4.46 24.12
N SER A 36 6.35 -3.40 24.67
CA SER A 36 5.37 -2.58 23.93
C SER A 36 5.95 -2.03 22.63
N ALA A 37 7.20 -1.56 22.65
CA ALA A 37 7.89 -1.07 21.46
C ALA A 37 8.14 -2.16 20.39
N ALA A 38 8.51 -3.37 20.80
CA ALA A 38 8.69 -4.48 19.86
C ALA A 38 7.36 -4.90 19.20
N THR A 39 6.26 -4.82 19.97
CA THR A 39 4.92 -5.12 19.47
C THR A 39 4.44 -4.04 18.48
N VAL A 40 4.70 -2.76 18.79
CA VAL A 40 4.40 -1.65 17.88
C VAL A 40 5.16 -1.79 16.57
N ASN A 41 6.46 -2.06 16.62
CA ASN A 41 7.28 -2.24 15.40
C ASN A 41 6.78 -3.43 14.57
N GLN A 42 6.47 -4.56 15.20
CA GLN A 42 5.93 -5.73 14.48
C GLN A 42 4.58 -5.43 13.78
N ASN A 43 3.72 -4.63 14.42
CA ASN A 43 2.47 -4.21 13.80
C ASN A 43 2.71 -3.29 12.61
N VAL A 44 3.63 -2.31 12.73
CA VAL A 44 3.99 -1.41 11.62
C VAL A 44 4.45 -2.21 10.39
N ASP A 45 5.34 -3.18 10.56
CA ASP A 45 5.85 -4.02 9.46
C ASP A 45 4.74 -4.82 8.80
N SER A 46 3.85 -5.42 9.62
CA SER A 46 2.72 -6.21 9.13
C SER A 46 1.73 -5.34 8.35
N MET A 47 1.42 -4.15 8.86
CA MET A 47 0.49 -3.21 8.21
C MET A 47 1.05 -2.69 6.88
N MET A 48 2.35 -2.35 6.81
CA MET A 48 3.00 -1.97 5.55
C MET A 48 3.01 -3.14 4.54
N THR A 49 3.23 -4.37 5.01
CA THR A 49 3.20 -5.56 4.18
C THR A 49 1.80 -5.80 3.58
N LEU A 50 0.73 -5.62 4.38
CA LEU A 50 -0.64 -5.68 3.88
C LEU A 50 -0.91 -4.58 2.84
N CYS A 51 -0.40 -3.36 3.04
CA CYS A 51 -0.48 -2.28 2.06
C CYS A 51 0.15 -2.67 0.72
N ALA A 52 1.27 -3.39 0.76
CA ALA A 52 1.95 -3.87 -0.44
C ALA A 52 1.13 -4.89 -1.27
N PHE A 53 0.11 -5.53 -0.68
CA PHE A 53 -0.80 -6.43 -1.41
C PHE A 53 -2.00 -5.72 -2.03
N SER A 54 -2.33 -4.51 -1.59
CA SER A 54 -3.49 -3.77 -2.09
C SER A 54 -3.51 -3.50 -3.61
N PRO A 55 -2.37 -3.43 -4.34
CA PRO A 55 -2.39 -3.27 -5.81
C PRO A 55 -2.68 -4.56 -6.59
N ILE A 56 -2.70 -5.72 -5.93
CA ILE A 56 -2.91 -7.02 -6.59
C ILE A 56 -4.26 -7.01 -7.32
N ALA A 57 -4.23 -7.39 -8.59
CA ALA A 57 -5.37 -7.48 -9.49
C ALA A 57 -6.21 -6.19 -9.59
N ALA A 58 -5.60 -5.03 -9.32
CA ALA A 58 -6.26 -3.72 -9.36
C ALA A 58 -6.81 -3.37 -10.74
N VAL A 59 -6.11 -3.78 -11.81
CA VAL A 59 -6.51 -3.54 -13.20
C VAL A 59 -7.54 -4.60 -13.64
N PRO A 60 -8.76 -4.21 -14.07
CA PRO A 60 -9.71 -5.15 -14.67
C PRO A 60 -9.14 -5.81 -15.93
N LEU A 61 -9.45 -7.08 -16.16
CA LEU A 61 -9.06 -7.75 -17.40
C LEU A 61 -9.85 -7.18 -18.61
N PRO A 62 -9.24 -7.15 -19.82
CA PRO A 62 -9.78 -6.39 -20.95
C PRO A 62 -10.99 -7.05 -21.63
N ASP A 63 -11.40 -8.23 -21.18
CA ASP A 63 -12.53 -9.01 -21.72
C ASP A 63 -13.89 -8.67 -21.09
N GLY A 64 -14.01 -7.47 -20.52
CA GLY A 64 -15.21 -7.07 -19.78
C GLY A 64 -15.36 -7.80 -18.45
N GLU A 65 -14.25 -8.10 -17.76
CA GLU A 65 -14.23 -8.76 -16.45
C GLU A 65 -15.31 -8.20 -15.52
N THR A 66 -16.19 -9.06 -15.02
CA THR A 66 -17.21 -8.65 -14.04
C THR A 66 -16.57 -8.30 -12.69
N SER A 67 -17.23 -7.46 -11.88
CA SER A 67 -16.76 -7.13 -10.52
C SER A 67 -16.54 -8.40 -9.66
N VAL A 68 -17.41 -9.41 -9.77
CA VAL A 68 -17.28 -10.68 -9.04
C VAL A 68 -15.96 -11.39 -9.40
N LYS A 69 -15.68 -11.55 -10.70
CA LYS A 69 -14.44 -12.18 -11.18
C LYS A 69 -13.20 -11.41 -10.74
N GLN A 70 -13.25 -10.08 -10.79
CA GLN A 70 -12.12 -9.25 -10.36
C GLN A 70 -11.87 -9.36 -8.85
N GLN A 71 -12.92 -9.28 -8.02
CA GLN A 71 -12.78 -9.47 -6.57
C GLN A 71 -12.24 -10.86 -6.23
N GLN A 72 -12.68 -11.90 -6.96
CA GLN A 72 -12.15 -13.25 -6.79
C GLN A 72 -10.65 -13.32 -7.13
N ARG A 73 -10.22 -12.70 -8.24
CA ARG A 73 -8.80 -12.64 -8.62
C ARG A 73 -7.96 -11.87 -7.61
N MET A 74 -8.46 -10.74 -7.09
CA MET A 74 -7.83 -10.01 -5.99
C MET A 74 -7.68 -10.89 -4.75
N LEU A 75 -8.75 -11.59 -4.35
CA LEU A 75 -8.75 -12.48 -3.19
C LEU A 75 -7.72 -13.61 -3.34
N ASP A 76 -7.68 -14.27 -4.50
CA ASP A 76 -6.77 -15.38 -4.76
C ASP A 76 -5.31 -14.91 -4.80
N GLY A 77 -5.03 -13.77 -5.42
CA GLY A 77 -3.70 -13.17 -5.43
C GLY A 77 -3.23 -12.74 -4.04
N ILE A 78 -4.08 -12.06 -3.26
CA ILE A 78 -3.75 -11.64 -1.89
C ILE A 78 -3.49 -12.88 -1.01
N ARG A 79 -4.35 -13.90 -1.07
CA ARG A 79 -4.14 -15.15 -0.31
C ARG A 79 -2.85 -15.86 -0.70
N SER A 80 -2.53 -15.93 -2.00
CA SER A 80 -1.28 -16.51 -2.48
C SER A 80 -0.07 -15.76 -1.94
N MET A 81 -0.11 -14.42 -1.89
CA MET A 81 0.99 -13.63 -1.34
C MET A 81 1.10 -13.78 0.17
N MET A 82 -0.01 -13.67 0.91
CA MET A 82 -0.03 -13.88 2.36
C MET A 82 0.55 -15.25 2.76
N ALA A 83 0.21 -16.32 2.04
CA ALA A 83 0.73 -17.67 2.32
C ALA A 83 2.25 -17.83 2.10
N LYS A 84 2.88 -16.90 1.38
CA LYS A 84 4.33 -16.90 1.09
C LYS A 84 5.09 -15.87 1.92
N THR A 85 4.41 -15.01 2.66
CA THR A 85 5.02 -13.89 3.38
C THR A 85 5.14 -14.21 4.87
N PRO A 86 6.36 -14.38 5.40
CA PRO A 86 6.58 -14.65 6.82
C PRO A 86 5.91 -13.59 7.71
N GLY A 87 5.28 -14.03 8.79
CA GLY A 87 4.64 -13.13 9.77
C GLY A 87 3.16 -12.86 9.50
N LEU A 88 2.63 -13.27 8.35
CA LEU A 88 1.20 -13.19 8.03
C LEU A 88 0.46 -14.53 8.13
N ASP A 89 1.12 -15.58 8.63
CA ASP A 89 0.59 -16.94 8.75
C ASP A 89 -0.67 -17.03 9.64
N SER A 90 -0.79 -16.11 10.60
CA SER A 90 -1.93 -16.01 11.51
C SER A 90 -3.08 -15.18 10.95
N TRP A 91 -3.02 -14.67 9.72
CA TRP A 91 -4.03 -13.77 9.17
C TRP A 91 -4.76 -14.40 7.99
N LYS A 92 -6.07 -14.16 7.89
CA LYS A 92 -6.88 -14.58 6.74
C LYS A 92 -7.74 -13.43 6.23
N VAL A 93 -7.90 -13.32 4.91
CA VAL A 93 -8.86 -12.38 4.31
C VAL A 93 -10.29 -12.82 4.62
N VAL A 94 -11.05 -11.94 5.28
CA VAL A 94 -12.44 -12.16 5.69
C VAL A 94 -13.45 -11.24 5.02
N TRP A 95 -12.98 -10.20 4.32
CA TRP A 95 -13.80 -9.33 3.48
C TRP A 95 -12.92 -8.66 2.43
N LEU A 96 -13.47 -8.40 1.24
CA LEU A 96 -12.83 -7.61 0.20
C LEU A 96 -13.92 -6.89 -0.57
N GLY A 97 -13.84 -5.58 -0.66
CA GLY A 97 -14.85 -4.77 -1.34
C GLY A 97 -14.22 -3.76 -2.28
N MET A 98 -14.92 -3.52 -3.39
CA MET A 98 -14.49 -2.62 -4.45
C MET A 98 -15.60 -1.62 -4.75
N SER A 99 -15.23 -0.37 -5.07
CA SER A 99 -16.17 0.67 -5.49
C SER A 99 -16.83 0.29 -6.83
N SER A 100 -17.99 0.87 -7.14
CA SER A 100 -18.73 0.58 -8.38
C SER A 100 -17.91 0.87 -9.63
N LEU A 101 -17.11 1.93 -9.60
CA LEU A 101 -16.17 2.33 -10.65
C LEU A 101 -14.84 1.56 -10.60
N ARG A 102 -14.64 0.72 -9.59
CA ARG A 102 -13.43 -0.13 -9.42
C ARG A 102 -12.13 0.65 -9.20
N ALA A 103 -12.25 1.96 -8.99
CA ALA A 103 -11.18 2.90 -8.71
C ALA A 103 -10.65 2.79 -7.27
N ASN A 104 -11.45 2.27 -6.34
CA ASN A 104 -11.07 2.12 -4.94
C ASN A 104 -11.41 0.71 -4.42
N MET A 105 -10.57 0.18 -3.54
CA MET A 105 -10.72 -1.15 -2.94
C MET A 105 -10.20 -1.16 -1.51
N ALA A 106 -10.81 -1.98 -0.66
CA ALA A 106 -10.29 -2.32 0.65
C ALA A 106 -10.49 -3.82 0.93
N PHE A 107 -9.67 -4.37 1.81
CA PHE A 107 -9.86 -5.73 2.31
C PHE A 107 -9.65 -5.78 3.82
N VAL A 108 -10.31 -6.74 4.47
CA VAL A 108 -10.18 -7.01 5.89
C VAL A 108 -9.50 -8.35 6.07
N VAL A 109 -8.46 -8.37 6.89
CA VAL A 109 -7.88 -9.60 7.43
C VAL A 109 -8.24 -9.77 8.91
N GLN A 110 -8.41 -11.01 9.34
CA GLN A 110 -8.67 -11.35 10.73
C GLN A 110 -7.61 -12.33 11.21
N ASN A 111 -7.13 -12.12 12.43
CA ASN A 111 -6.21 -13.05 13.07
C ASN A 111 -6.95 -14.36 13.41
N VAL A 112 -6.40 -15.50 13.00
CA VAL A 112 -7.00 -16.83 13.18
C VAL A 112 -6.82 -17.36 14.61
N ASN A 113 -5.79 -16.87 15.31
CA ASN A 113 -5.51 -17.22 16.70
C ASN A 113 -6.28 -16.32 17.69
N ASP A 114 -6.61 -15.10 17.27
CA ASP A 114 -7.45 -14.16 18.01
C ASP A 114 -8.42 -13.44 17.06
N THR A 115 -9.66 -13.92 16.97
CA THR A 115 -10.66 -13.33 16.08
C THR A 115 -11.09 -11.91 16.47
N SER A 116 -10.70 -11.42 17.66
CA SER A 116 -10.94 -10.04 18.09
C SER A 116 -9.94 -9.06 17.48
N GLU A 117 -8.90 -9.54 16.80
CA GLU A 117 -7.92 -8.71 16.12
C GLU A 117 -8.15 -8.74 14.59
N LEU A 118 -8.35 -7.55 14.02
CA LEU A 118 -8.61 -7.35 12.60
C LEU A 118 -7.70 -6.27 12.05
N ALA A 119 -7.45 -6.29 10.74
CA ALA A 119 -6.86 -5.18 10.03
C ALA A 119 -7.64 -4.87 8.74
N VAL A 120 -7.87 -3.60 8.47
CA VAL A 120 -8.46 -3.08 7.24
C VAL A 120 -7.36 -2.40 6.44
N CYS A 121 -7.13 -2.84 5.22
CA CYS A 121 -6.17 -2.23 4.31
C CYS A 121 -6.92 -1.50 3.19
N PHE A 122 -6.67 -0.19 3.07
CA PHE A 122 -7.17 0.66 1.99
C PHE A 122 -6.14 0.77 0.87
N ARG A 123 -6.59 0.57 -0.37
CA ARG A 123 -5.74 0.71 -1.55
C ARG A 123 -5.45 2.18 -1.86
N GLY A 124 -4.23 2.48 -2.29
CA GLY A 124 -3.87 3.76 -2.90
C GLY A 124 -4.13 3.84 -4.41
N THR A 125 -3.85 5.00 -5.01
CA THR A 125 -3.89 5.22 -6.47
C THR A 125 -2.49 5.06 -7.06
N VAL A 126 -2.41 4.74 -8.35
CA VAL A 126 -1.17 4.84 -9.13
C VAL A 126 -1.20 6.18 -9.85
N PHE A 127 -0.32 7.11 -9.47
CA PHE A 127 -0.19 8.40 -10.14
C PHE A 127 1.03 8.42 -11.07
N THR A 128 0.96 9.23 -12.13
CA THR A 128 2.04 9.41 -13.11
C THR A 128 2.76 10.75 -13.00
N SER A 129 2.20 11.71 -12.27
CA SER A 129 2.79 13.02 -11.98
C SER A 129 2.18 13.65 -10.73
N LEU A 130 2.75 14.76 -10.24
CA LEU A 130 2.17 15.55 -9.16
C LEU A 130 0.87 16.27 -9.55
N ILE A 131 0.74 16.61 -10.84
CA ILE A 131 -0.47 17.29 -11.35
C ILE A 131 -1.62 16.30 -11.36
N ASP A 132 -1.40 15.08 -11.86
CA ASP A 132 -2.40 14.01 -11.82
C ASP A 132 -2.85 13.75 -10.38
N LEU A 133 -1.88 13.69 -9.44
CA LEU A 133 -2.19 13.53 -8.02
C LEU A 133 -3.03 14.69 -7.46
N ALA A 134 -2.77 15.94 -7.87
CA ALA A 134 -3.53 17.11 -7.39
C ALA A 134 -4.95 17.14 -7.95
N GLU A 135 -5.12 16.74 -9.20
CA GLU A 135 -6.40 16.60 -9.88
C GLU A 135 -7.21 15.45 -9.27
N ASP A 136 -6.61 14.29 -9.06
CA ASP A 136 -7.24 13.12 -8.42
C ASP A 136 -7.75 13.45 -7.01
N PHE A 137 -7.02 14.28 -6.26
CA PHE A 137 -7.43 14.72 -4.93
C PHE A 137 -8.31 15.99 -4.93
N GLU A 138 -8.56 16.61 -6.08
CA GLU A 138 -9.27 17.89 -6.23
C GLU A 138 -8.88 18.93 -5.15
N VAL A 139 -7.58 19.16 -4.99
CA VAL A 139 -7.00 19.80 -3.78
C VAL A 139 -7.24 21.30 -3.70
N PHE A 140 -7.59 21.90 -4.82
CA PHE A 140 -7.96 23.32 -4.96
C PHE A 140 -9.39 23.60 -4.46
N THR A 141 -10.08 22.59 -3.94
CA THR A 141 -11.39 22.75 -3.28
C THR A 141 -11.41 21.93 -2.00
N GLN A 142 -11.92 22.52 -0.92
CA GLN A 142 -12.11 21.85 0.36
C GLN A 142 -13.59 21.82 0.73
N VAL A 143 -14.00 20.75 1.41
CA VAL A 143 -15.37 20.53 1.87
C VAL A 143 -15.38 20.16 3.36
N PRO A 144 -16.41 20.55 4.12
CA PRO A 144 -16.62 20.05 5.48
C PRO A 144 -16.70 18.52 5.51
N PHE A 145 -16.21 17.89 6.57
CA PHE A 145 -16.27 16.43 6.75
C PHE A 145 -17.17 16.01 7.93
N PRO A 146 -18.51 16.17 7.81
CA PRO A 146 -19.44 15.80 8.88
C PRO A 146 -19.52 14.29 9.14
N GLN A 147 -19.12 13.45 8.17
CA GLN A 147 -19.17 12.00 8.27
C GLN A 147 -18.24 11.49 9.39
N GLY A 148 -17.13 12.18 9.68
CA GLY A 148 -16.20 11.81 10.75
C GLY A 148 -16.79 11.89 12.16
N GLY A 149 -17.99 12.45 12.34
CA GLY A 149 -18.64 12.63 13.62
C GLY A 149 -18.59 14.07 14.13
N THR A 150 -18.47 14.25 15.44
CA THR A 150 -18.50 15.58 16.06
C THR A 150 -17.06 16.07 16.29
N PRO A 151 -16.63 17.14 15.60
CA PRO A 151 -15.30 17.71 15.83
C PRO A 151 -15.25 18.52 17.12
N PRO A 152 -14.03 18.90 17.59
CA PRO A 152 -13.87 19.78 18.75
C PRO A 152 -14.69 21.07 18.64
N ALA A 153 -15.23 21.54 19.76
CA ALA A 153 -16.06 22.74 19.79
C ALA A 153 -15.29 23.95 19.23
N GLY A 154 -15.90 24.65 18.26
CA GLY A 154 -15.31 25.83 17.62
C GLY A 154 -14.38 25.55 16.44
N SER A 155 -14.03 24.30 16.15
CA SER A 155 -13.24 23.96 14.97
C SER A 155 -14.10 23.83 13.70
N LYS A 156 -13.46 24.02 12.55
CA LYS A 156 -14.05 23.91 11.21
C LYS A 156 -13.20 22.99 10.34
N PRO A 157 -13.19 21.67 10.62
CA PRO A 157 -12.42 20.72 9.84
C PRO A 157 -12.97 20.64 8.42
N VAL A 158 -12.08 20.82 7.45
CA VAL A 158 -12.36 20.61 6.04
C VAL A 158 -11.28 19.72 5.44
N ILE A 159 -11.66 18.93 4.45
CA ILE A 159 -10.78 18.03 3.70
C ILE A 159 -10.81 18.38 2.21
N ALA A 160 -9.79 17.96 1.46
CA ALA A 160 -9.78 18.04 0.01
C ALA A 160 -11.03 17.37 -0.58
N LYS A 161 -11.63 17.98 -1.60
CA LYS A 161 -12.85 17.46 -2.21
C LYS A 161 -12.67 16.04 -2.76
N GLY A 162 -11.52 15.74 -3.37
CA GLY A 162 -11.20 14.39 -3.85
C GLY A 162 -10.95 13.40 -2.72
N ALA A 163 -10.41 13.83 -1.57
CA ALA A 163 -10.34 12.98 -0.38
C ALA A 163 -11.74 12.62 0.16
N SER A 164 -12.69 13.57 0.13
CA SER A 164 -14.10 13.29 0.45
C SER A 164 -14.74 12.33 -0.54
N ALA A 165 -14.50 12.51 -1.85
CA ALA A 165 -15.03 11.64 -2.89
C ALA A 165 -14.47 10.21 -2.77
N ALA A 166 -13.16 10.08 -2.57
CA ALA A 166 -12.52 8.79 -2.35
C ALA A 166 -13.05 8.09 -1.09
N PHE A 167 -13.31 8.84 -0.01
CA PHE A 167 -13.97 8.34 1.20
C PHE A 167 -15.38 7.79 0.89
N ASP A 168 -16.21 8.55 0.18
CA ASP A 168 -17.57 8.13 -0.15
C ASP A 168 -17.57 6.87 -1.05
N GLU A 169 -16.65 6.80 -2.01
CA GLU A 169 -16.47 5.62 -2.86
C GLU A 169 -16.07 4.38 -2.06
N ILE A 170 -15.11 4.51 -1.14
CA ILE A 170 -14.62 3.34 -0.42
C ILE A 170 -15.58 2.89 0.68
N MET A 171 -16.32 3.81 1.32
CA MET A 171 -17.37 3.45 2.28
C MET A 171 -18.61 2.85 1.60
N SER A 172 -18.84 3.16 0.31
CA SER A 172 -19.88 2.54 -0.51
C SER A 172 -19.43 1.25 -1.23
N ALA A 173 -18.13 0.94 -1.22
CA ALA A 173 -17.57 -0.28 -1.80
C ALA A 173 -18.22 -1.53 -1.21
N LYS A 174 -18.46 -2.53 -2.06
CA LYS A 174 -19.16 -3.76 -1.66
C LYS A 174 -18.34 -5.00 -1.94
N CYS A 175 -18.29 -5.88 -0.95
CA CYS A 175 -17.96 -7.28 -1.16
C CYS A 175 -19.14 -7.97 -1.81
N VAL A 176 -18.88 -8.65 -2.93
CA VAL A 176 -19.85 -9.53 -3.62
C VAL A 176 -19.48 -11.00 -3.49
N LEU A 177 -18.47 -11.32 -2.69
CA LEU A 177 -18.00 -12.67 -2.41
C LEU A 177 -18.64 -13.23 -1.13
N GLY A 178 -18.76 -14.55 -1.03
CA GLY A 178 -19.24 -15.26 0.16
C GLY A 178 -18.16 -15.40 1.25
N LEU A 179 -17.63 -14.29 1.75
CA LEU A 179 -16.59 -14.27 2.79
C LEU A 179 -17.20 -14.18 4.21
N PRO A 180 -16.45 -14.53 5.28
CA PRO A 180 -16.95 -14.49 6.66
C PRO A 180 -17.52 -13.14 7.12
N GLY A 181 -16.98 -12.02 6.62
CA GLY A 181 -17.51 -10.68 6.87
C GLY A 181 -18.82 -10.37 6.10
N GLY A 182 -19.33 -11.32 5.32
CA GLY A 182 -20.54 -11.18 4.53
C GLY A 182 -20.35 -10.42 3.22
N SER A 183 -21.43 -10.37 2.44
CA SER A 183 -21.59 -9.48 1.29
C SER A 183 -22.07 -8.11 1.77
N GLY A 184 -21.58 -7.02 1.18
CA GLY A 184 -21.97 -5.66 1.56
C GLY A 184 -20.80 -4.75 1.85
N THR A 185 -21.06 -3.66 2.56
CA THR A 185 -20.08 -2.59 2.82
C THR A 185 -19.11 -2.96 3.94
N LEU A 186 -18.00 -2.22 4.02
CA LEU A 186 -17.01 -2.36 5.09
C LEU A 186 -17.65 -2.25 6.49
N VAL A 187 -18.55 -1.27 6.68
CA VAL A 187 -19.25 -1.08 7.97
C VAL A 187 -20.04 -2.33 8.35
N SER A 188 -20.85 -2.86 7.43
CA SER A 188 -21.63 -4.07 7.68
C SER A 188 -20.75 -5.29 7.99
N ALA A 189 -19.58 -5.38 7.34
CA ALA A 189 -18.63 -6.44 7.56
C ALA A 189 -17.97 -6.36 8.94
N LEU A 190 -17.49 -5.18 9.34
CA LEU A 190 -16.91 -4.98 10.66
C LEU A 190 -17.96 -5.17 11.76
N GLN A 191 -19.21 -4.73 11.56
CA GLN A 191 -20.29 -4.99 12.52
C GLN A 191 -20.57 -6.48 12.70
N THR A 192 -20.54 -7.24 11.59
CA THR A 192 -20.69 -8.70 11.60
C THR A 192 -19.53 -9.38 12.34
N LEU A 193 -18.30 -8.96 12.05
CA LEU A 193 -17.08 -9.58 12.59
C LEU A 193 -16.85 -9.25 14.08
N CYS A 194 -17.06 -7.99 14.49
CA CYS A 194 -16.84 -7.54 15.87
C CYS A 194 -18.04 -7.84 16.78
N GLY A 195 -19.25 -7.90 16.22
CA GLY A 195 -20.49 -8.02 16.98
C GLY A 195 -20.78 -6.79 17.87
N PRO A 196 -21.92 -6.77 18.58
CA PRO A 196 -22.40 -5.57 19.28
C PRO A 196 -21.82 -5.37 20.69
N SER A 197 -21.08 -6.34 21.25
CA SER A 197 -20.76 -6.32 22.70
C SER A 197 -19.36 -6.78 23.10
N LYS A 198 -18.62 -7.43 22.21
CA LYS A 198 -17.27 -7.95 22.49
C LYS A 198 -16.21 -6.89 22.18
N PRO A 199 -15.16 -6.75 23.01
CA PRO A 199 -13.99 -5.97 22.62
C PRO A 199 -13.36 -6.54 21.35
N ALA A 200 -12.86 -5.65 20.50
CA ALA A 200 -12.06 -5.98 19.32
C ALA A 200 -11.10 -4.84 19.02
N THR A 201 -9.99 -5.14 18.38
CA THR A 201 -9.05 -4.14 17.85
C THR A 201 -9.07 -4.23 16.33
N VAL A 202 -9.28 -3.09 15.68
CA VAL A 202 -9.29 -2.97 14.23
C VAL A 202 -8.16 -2.02 13.81
N HIS A 203 -7.10 -2.58 13.24
CA HIS A 203 -5.98 -1.83 12.68
C HIS A 203 -6.36 -1.28 11.31
N LEU A 204 -6.40 0.04 11.15
CA LEU A 204 -6.69 0.70 9.88
C LEU A 204 -5.37 1.09 9.23
N THR A 205 -5.13 0.60 8.01
CA THR A 205 -3.89 0.86 7.30
C THR A 205 -4.06 1.18 5.83
N GLY A 206 -3.10 1.92 5.28
CA GLY A 206 -3.04 2.20 3.85
C GLY A 206 -1.77 2.95 3.48
N HIS A 207 -1.38 2.79 2.22
CA HIS A 207 -0.26 3.48 1.59
C HIS A 207 -0.77 4.53 0.59
N SER A 208 -0.08 5.66 0.44
CA SER A 208 -0.43 6.72 -0.52
C SER A 208 -1.84 7.27 -0.24
N LEU A 209 -2.73 7.34 -1.26
CA LEU A 209 -4.16 7.63 -1.06
C LEU A 209 -4.80 6.73 -0.01
N GLY A 210 -4.41 5.45 0.10
CA GLY A 210 -4.91 4.57 1.15
C GLY A 210 -4.57 5.07 2.55
N GLY A 211 -3.38 5.66 2.73
CA GLY A 211 -2.97 6.28 3.98
C GLY A 211 -3.76 7.57 4.27
N CYS A 212 -4.07 8.36 3.25
CA CYS A 212 -4.98 9.49 3.39
C CYS A 212 -6.40 9.04 3.80
N LEU A 213 -6.92 7.97 3.17
CA LEU A 213 -8.22 7.37 3.50
C LEU A 213 -8.30 6.85 4.94
N VAL A 214 -7.19 6.36 5.53
CA VAL A 214 -7.19 5.99 6.95
C VAL A 214 -7.57 7.19 7.82
N THR A 215 -7.10 8.41 7.50
CA THR A 215 -7.38 9.60 8.32
C THR A 215 -8.85 10.01 8.33
N THR A 216 -9.56 9.79 7.22
CA THR A 216 -11.01 10.07 7.11
C THR A 216 -11.85 8.87 7.60
N ALA A 217 -11.50 7.66 7.19
CA ALA A 217 -12.22 6.43 7.54
C ALA A 217 -12.16 6.12 9.03
N ALA A 218 -11.04 6.39 9.71
CA ALA A 218 -10.91 6.13 11.15
C ALA A 218 -11.91 6.95 11.98
N LEU A 219 -12.02 8.26 11.71
CA LEU A 219 -12.99 9.13 12.36
C LEU A 219 -14.44 8.65 12.14
N PHE A 220 -14.78 8.35 10.87
CA PHE A 220 -16.10 7.83 10.53
C PHE A 220 -16.41 6.50 11.24
N LEU A 221 -15.50 5.52 11.16
CA LEU A 221 -15.70 4.20 11.76
C LEU A 221 -15.81 4.29 13.29
N GLN A 222 -14.99 5.11 13.94
CA GLN A 222 -15.09 5.35 15.37
C GLN A 222 -16.46 5.95 15.74
N SER A 223 -16.96 6.91 14.95
CA SER A 223 -18.30 7.48 15.15
C SER A 223 -19.42 6.45 14.99
N GLN A 224 -19.33 5.55 14.00
CA GLN A 224 -20.30 4.47 13.80
C GLN A 224 -20.27 3.46 14.96
N PHE A 225 -19.08 3.06 15.40
CA PHE A 225 -18.90 2.04 16.43
C PHE A 225 -19.14 2.57 17.84
N ALA A 226 -18.98 3.86 18.12
CA ALA A 226 -19.40 4.46 19.38
C ALA A 226 -20.88 4.17 19.69
N LYS A 227 -21.73 4.06 18.66
CA LYS A 227 -23.16 3.72 18.79
C LYS A 227 -23.43 2.21 18.76
N PHE A 228 -22.66 1.46 17.97
CA PHE A 228 -22.89 0.03 17.75
C PHE A 228 -22.21 -0.86 18.80
N ASN A 229 -20.92 -0.66 19.03
CA ASN A 229 -20.11 -1.38 20.02
C ASN A 229 -18.93 -0.49 20.47
N PRO A 230 -19.06 0.26 21.57
CA PRO A 230 -18.04 1.19 22.04
C PRO A 230 -16.78 0.51 22.61
N LYS A 231 -16.74 -0.83 22.64
CA LYS A 231 -15.55 -1.60 23.06
C LYS A 231 -14.62 -1.95 21.89
N VAL A 232 -15.01 -1.62 20.66
CA VAL A 232 -14.12 -1.74 19.51
C VAL A 232 -13.14 -0.57 19.52
N ALA A 233 -11.85 -0.89 19.57
CA ALA A 233 -10.76 0.06 19.43
C ALA A 233 -10.28 0.09 17.98
N PHE A 234 -9.87 1.28 17.52
CA PHE A 234 -9.27 1.48 16.21
C PHE A 234 -7.86 2.03 16.38
N ASP A 235 -6.89 1.35 15.78
CA ASP A 235 -5.50 1.80 15.67
C ASP A 235 -5.25 2.23 14.22
N THR A 236 -4.42 3.26 14.01
CA THR A 236 -4.18 3.82 12.67
C THR A 236 -2.72 3.71 12.27
N TYR A 237 -2.49 3.27 11.02
CA TYR A 237 -1.18 3.06 10.42
C TYR A 237 -1.18 3.61 8.99
N THR A 238 -0.73 4.85 8.82
CA THR A 238 -0.61 5.49 7.51
C THR A 238 0.82 5.42 7.02
N PHE A 239 0.98 5.12 5.73
CA PHE A 239 2.26 5.10 5.05
C PHE A 239 2.20 6.03 3.86
N ALA A 240 3.19 6.90 3.70
CA ALA A 240 3.30 7.76 2.53
C ALA A 240 2.04 8.62 2.23
N ALA A 241 1.28 8.96 3.26
CA ALA A 241 -0.03 9.59 3.09
C ALA A 241 0.12 11.06 2.70
N PRO A 242 -0.53 11.55 1.63
CA PRO A 242 -0.68 12.99 1.43
C PRO A 242 -1.67 13.56 2.45
N THR A 243 -1.60 14.87 2.69
CA THR A 243 -2.51 15.56 3.62
C THR A 243 -3.96 15.49 3.14
N ALA A 244 -4.87 15.10 4.04
CA ALA A 244 -6.30 15.06 3.74
C ALA A 244 -6.97 16.45 3.86
N GLY A 245 -6.56 17.28 4.82
CA GLY A 245 -7.32 18.48 5.18
C GLY A 245 -6.51 19.56 5.91
N ASN A 246 -7.24 20.49 6.50
CA ASN A 246 -6.68 21.63 7.21
C ASN A 246 -6.21 21.30 8.64
N GLN A 247 -5.66 22.30 9.33
CA GLN A 247 -5.21 22.18 10.73
C GLN A 247 -6.30 21.67 11.67
N ASP A 248 -7.54 22.13 11.53
CA ASP A 248 -8.65 21.70 12.39
C ASP A 248 -8.98 20.22 12.20
N PHE A 249 -8.91 19.72 10.96
CA PHE A 249 -9.06 18.30 10.67
C PHE A 249 -7.89 17.48 11.24
N ALA A 250 -6.64 17.91 11.04
CA ALA A 250 -5.46 17.22 11.56
C ALA A 250 -5.48 17.13 13.10
N THR A 251 -5.79 18.25 13.79
CA THR A 251 -5.95 18.29 15.25
C THR A 251 -7.08 17.38 15.73
N TRP A 252 -8.20 17.34 15.00
CA TRP A 252 -9.31 16.46 15.35
C TRP A 252 -8.89 14.99 15.27
N PHE A 253 -8.21 14.59 14.18
CA PHE A 253 -7.67 13.25 14.02
C PHE A 253 -6.68 12.89 15.15
N ASP A 254 -5.69 13.74 15.42
CA ASP A 254 -4.67 13.50 16.45
C ASP A 254 -5.28 13.39 17.86
N THR A 255 -6.35 14.13 18.13
CA THR A 255 -7.09 14.04 19.39
C THR A 255 -7.79 12.69 19.55
N GLN A 256 -8.35 12.15 18.46
CA GLN A 256 -9.03 10.84 18.48
C GLN A 256 -8.05 9.65 18.43
N PHE A 257 -6.89 9.85 17.80
CA PHE A 257 -5.89 8.80 17.56
C PHE A 257 -4.48 9.24 18.01
N PRO A 258 -4.27 9.54 19.30
CA PRO A 258 -2.98 10.06 19.82
C PRO A 258 -1.82 9.05 19.75
N HIS A 259 -2.12 7.79 19.43
CA HIS A 259 -1.14 6.72 19.25
C HIS A 259 -1.04 6.25 17.79
N GLY A 260 -1.68 6.96 16.87
CA GLY A 260 -1.60 6.68 15.44
C GLY A 260 -0.17 6.72 14.91
N GLN A 261 0.12 5.82 13.98
CA GLN A 261 1.41 5.73 13.30
C GLN A 261 1.27 6.32 11.89
N ALA A 262 1.68 7.58 11.69
CA ALA A 262 1.93 8.19 10.40
C ALA A 262 3.42 8.08 9.98
N ILE A 263 3.73 6.97 9.30
CA ILE A 263 5.07 6.59 8.86
C ILE A 263 5.37 7.22 7.49
N TRP A 264 6.51 7.89 7.39
CA TRP A 264 6.89 8.61 6.18
C TRP A 264 8.39 8.57 5.92
N ASN A 265 8.73 8.59 4.64
CA ASN A 265 10.07 8.77 4.13
C ASN A 265 10.31 10.26 3.88
N LYS A 266 11.43 10.81 4.40
CA LYS A 266 11.78 12.23 4.25
C LYS A 266 11.73 12.71 2.80
N TYR A 267 12.17 11.85 1.87
CA TYR A 267 12.29 12.17 0.45
C TYR A 267 11.09 11.70 -0.37
N ASP A 268 10.04 11.17 0.26
CA ASP A 268 8.80 10.89 -0.44
C ASP A 268 8.00 12.18 -0.62
N VAL A 269 7.86 12.59 -1.88
CA VAL A 269 7.13 13.79 -2.26
C VAL A 269 5.65 13.68 -1.85
N VAL A 270 5.04 12.49 -1.95
CA VAL A 270 3.61 12.30 -1.68
C VAL A 270 3.29 12.52 -0.21
N ALA A 271 4.16 12.09 0.70
CA ALA A 271 4.00 12.35 2.14
C ALA A 271 4.14 13.84 2.50
N ASN A 272 4.66 14.65 1.58
CA ASN A 272 4.96 16.07 1.76
C ASN A 272 3.98 17.00 1.03
N VAL A 273 3.09 16.46 0.18
CA VAL A 273 1.99 17.26 -0.40
C VAL A 273 0.76 17.21 0.50
N TRP A 274 -0.01 18.29 0.66
CA TRP A 274 0.07 19.60 0.00
C TRP A 274 0.67 20.69 0.90
N TRP A 275 1.18 20.30 2.07
CA TRP A 275 1.65 21.22 3.10
C TRP A 275 3.07 21.77 2.88
N ASN A 276 3.91 21.09 2.08
CA ASN A 276 5.33 21.40 1.93
C ASN A 276 5.75 21.75 0.49
N LEU A 277 4.90 22.49 -0.23
CA LEU A 277 5.13 22.89 -1.64
C LEU A 277 5.99 24.16 -1.82
N GLY A 278 6.08 25.00 -0.79
CA GLY A 278 6.73 26.31 -0.85
C GLY A 278 8.25 26.26 -1.05
N PRO A 279 8.94 27.38 -1.30
CA PRO A 279 10.41 27.40 -1.38
C PRO A 279 11.03 27.20 0.01
N GLY A 280 12.05 26.34 0.13
CA GLY A 280 12.79 26.16 1.38
C GLY A 280 13.70 24.92 1.34
N PRO A 281 14.71 24.83 2.22
CA PRO A 281 15.68 23.73 2.21
C PRO A 281 15.06 22.37 2.59
N THR A 282 13.87 22.38 3.18
CA THR A 282 13.11 21.20 3.57
C THR A 282 11.92 20.94 2.65
N SER A 283 11.72 21.75 1.60
CA SER A 283 10.56 21.60 0.72
C SER A 283 10.82 20.63 -0.41
N ILE A 284 9.73 20.17 -1.03
CA ILE A 284 9.80 19.21 -2.14
C ILE A 284 10.60 19.75 -3.35
N GLN A 285 10.78 21.08 -3.45
CA GLN A 285 11.60 21.71 -4.49
C GLN A 285 13.09 21.41 -4.33
N SER A 286 13.53 21.09 -3.10
CA SER A 286 14.91 20.74 -2.77
C SER A 286 15.09 19.24 -2.52
N PHE A 287 14.07 18.43 -2.80
CA PHE A 287 14.19 16.98 -2.71
C PHE A 287 15.13 16.45 -3.79
N PHE A 288 15.72 15.29 -3.48
CA PHE A 288 16.72 14.59 -4.29
C PHE A 288 18.04 15.37 -4.44
N PRO A 289 18.74 15.64 -3.33
CA PRO A 289 20.07 16.24 -3.39
C PRO A 289 21.06 15.29 -4.08
N ALA A 290 22.23 15.81 -4.46
CA ALA A 290 23.31 15.01 -5.06
C ALA A 290 23.55 13.70 -4.24
N PRO A 291 23.63 12.54 -4.90
CA PRO A 291 23.76 12.32 -6.35
C PRO A 291 22.43 12.37 -7.14
N GLY A 292 21.30 12.60 -6.48
CA GLY A 292 19.97 12.58 -7.08
C GLY A 292 19.65 13.74 -8.04
N PRO A 293 18.54 13.59 -8.78
CA PRO A 293 18.05 14.56 -9.75
C PRO A 293 17.47 15.80 -9.05
N TYR A 294 18.25 16.87 -8.91
CA TYR A 294 17.74 18.08 -8.25
C TYR A 294 16.68 18.79 -9.12
N ALA A 295 15.54 19.17 -8.53
CA ALA A 295 14.35 19.59 -9.28
C ALA A 295 14.56 20.81 -10.20
N SER A 296 15.48 21.72 -9.85
CA SER A 296 15.80 22.90 -10.66
C SER A 296 16.63 22.57 -11.92
N GLU A 297 17.24 21.39 -11.95
CA GLU A 297 18.08 20.93 -13.06
C GLU A 297 17.33 20.02 -14.03
N CYS A 298 16.23 19.41 -13.55
CA CYS A 298 15.43 18.45 -14.31
C CYS A 298 14.38 19.16 -15.15
N LYS A 299 14.35 18.91 -16.46
CA LYS A 299 13.45 19.57 -17.41
C LYS A 299 12.53 18.60 -18.15
N ASP A 300 11.33 19.07 -18.47
CA ASP A 300 10.38 18.42 -19.40
C ASP A 300 10.79 18.65 -20.87
N ASP A 301 10.10 18.00 -21.81
CA ASP A 301 10.33 18.15 -23.26
C ASP A 301 10.08 19.58 -23.77
N LYS A 302 9.40 20.42 -22.99
CA LYS A 302 9.12 21.83 -23.28
C LYS A 302 10.14 22.77 -22.63
N GLY A 303 11.15 22.22 -21.93
CA GLY A 303 12.21 22.97 -21.26
C GLY A 303 11.84 23.58 -19.90
N ARG A 304 10.66 23.28 -19.35
CA ARG A 304 10.25 23.73 -18.01
C ARG A 304 10.91 22.85 -16.96
N THR A 305 11.38 23.45 -15.87
CA THR A 305 12.00 22.67 -14.79
C THR A 305 10.92 22.03 -13.91
N VAL A 306 11.22 20.88 -13.31
CA VAL A 306 10.33 20.28 -12.29
C VAL A 306 10.07 21.26 -11.15
N GLN A 307 11.09 22.03 -10.75
CA GLN A 307 10.93 23.10 -9.76
C GLN A 307 9.86 24.13 -10.18
N SER A 308 9.86 24.61 -11.42
CA SER A 308 8.84 25.56 -11.89
C SER A 308 7.44 24.95 -11.88
N GLN A 309 7.30 23.66 -12.19
CA GLN A 309 6.01 22.98 -12.16
C GLN A 309 5.46 22.86 -10.73
N ILE A 310 6.33 22.59 -9.75
CA ILE A 310 5.97 22.58 -8.33
C ILE A 310 5.56 23.99 -7.86
N GLN A 311 6.27 25.03 -8.31
CA GLN A 311 5.95 26.42 -7.99
C GLN A 311 4.59 26.84 -8.55
N ASP A 312 4.28 26.47 -9.80
CA ASP A 312 2.98 26.71 -10.42
C ASP A 312 1.85 26.03 -9.62
N LEU A 313 2.07 24.80 -9.15
CA LEU A 313 1.12 24.07 -8.31
C LEU A 313 0.93 24.76 -6.95
N ALA A 314 2.02 25.19 -6.30
CA ALA A 314 1.97 25.92 -5.03
C ALA A 314 1.19 27.25 -5.18
N GLN A 315 1.42 27.96 -6.29
CA GLN A 315 0.72 29.20 -6.61
C GLN A 315 -0.78 28.95 -6.83
N LYS A 316 -1.15 27.96 -7.65
CA LYS A 316 -2.56 27.58 -7.85
C LYS A 316 -3.25 27.22 -6.54
N LEU A 317 -2.56 26.52 -5.64
CA LEU A 317 -3.09 26.17 -4.33
C LEU A 317 -3.34 27.42 -3.48
N ALA A 318 -2.39 28.35 -3.44
CA ALA A 318 -2.53 29.62 -2.72
C ALA A 318 -3.67 30.49 -3.28
N GLU A 319 -3.81 30.54 -4.62
CA GLU A 319 -4.85 31.32 -5.30
C GLU A 319 -6.25 30.72 -5.18
N SER A 320 -6.37 29.41 -4.89
CA SER A 320 -7.67 28.74 -4.73
C SER A 320 -8.46 29.20 -3.50
N GLY A 321 -7.82 29.85 -2.52
CA GLY A 321 -8.46 30.34 -1.30
C GLY A 321 -8.82 29.24 -0.28
N VAL A 322 -8.38 28.00 -0.49
CA VAL A 322 -8.54 26.92 0.48
C VAL A 322 -7.69 27.16 1.74
N SER A 323 -8.09 26.56 2.87
CA SER A 323 -7.28 26.61 4.08
C SER A 323 -5.98 25.83 3.89
N PRO A 324 -4.85 26.25 4.48
CA PRO A 324 -3.59 25.50 4.40
C PRO A 324 -3.77 24.05 4.84
N TYR A 325 -3.24 23.13 4.04
CA TYR A 325 -3.21 21.72 4.37
C TYR A 325 -2.18 21.43 5.46
N VAL A 326 -2.52 20.51 6.36
CA VAL A 326 -1.67 20.12 7.49
C VAL A 326 -1.67 18.60 7.64
N GLN A 327 -0.50 18.02 7.86
CA GLN A 327 -0.39 16.60 8.22
C GLN A 327 -0.85 16.37 9.66
N PRO A 328 -1.54 15.25 9.94
CA PRO A 328 -1.58 14.69 11.28
C PRO A 328 -0.18 14.48 11.87
N THR A 329 -0.07 14.30 13.18
CA THR A 329 1.22 14.11 13.85
C THR A 329 2.00 12.94 13.24
N GLN A 330 3.11 13.26 12.58
CA GLN A 330 3.99 12.27 11.92
C GLN A 330 5.04 11.71 12.89
N GLN A 331 5.48 10.47 12.67
CA GLN A 331 6.66 9.95 13.37
C GLN A 331 7.94 10.64 12.88
N ALA A 332 9.07 10.35 13.53
CA ALA A 332 10.36 10.76 13.01
C ALA A 332 10.54 10.25 11.57
N PRO A 333 11.01 11.09 10.62
CA PRO A 333 11.17 10.67 9.23
C PRO A 333 12.18 9.54 9.10
N MET A 334 11.87 8.59 8.21
CA MET A 334 12.85 7.63 7.72
C MET A 334 13.73 8.26 6.63
N ASN A 335 14.83 7.58 6.27
CA ASN A 335 15.74 7.97 5.18
C ASN A 335 16.20 9.43 5.30
N THR A 336 16.83 9.81 6.41
CA THR A 336 17.13 11.24 6.68
C THR A 336 18.34 11.79 5.93
N ASP A 337 19.18 10.90 5.41
CA ASP A 337 20.48 11.17 4.77
C ASP A 337 20.51 10.85 3.25
N TYR A 338 19.38 10.43 2.68
CA TYR A 338 19.22 10.09 1.26
C TYR A 338 20.04 8.88 0.79
N THR A 339 20.48 8.02 1.71
CA THR A 339 21.23 6.81 1.37
C THR A 339 20.39 5.79 0.60
N HIS A 340 19.07 5.79 0.78
CA HIS A 340 18.14 4.98 -0.01
C HIS A 340 17.58 5.81 -1.17
N HIS A 341 18.16 5.67 -2.36
CA HIS A 341 17.74 6.33 -3.60
C HIS A 341 17.85 5.37 -4.80
N SER A 342 17.26 5.76 -5.94
CA SER A 342 17.31 4.95 -7.16
C SER A 342 18.57 5.27 -7.94
N ILE A 343 19.43 4.27 -8.15
CA ILE A 343 20.63 4.43 -8.98
C ILE A 343 20.30 4.58 -10.47
N ASP A 344 19.12 4.12 -10.89
CA ASP A 344 18.66 4.15 -12.28
C ASP A 344 18.01 5.49 -12.66
N ALA A 345 17.86 6.41 -11.70
CA ALA A 345 17.13 7.67 -11.85
C ALA A 345 17.96 8.89 -11.38
N LEU A 346 19.26 8.88 -11.68
CA LEU A 346 20.22 9.94 -11.28
C LEU A 346 20.47 10.97 -12.38
N GLY A 347 19.88 10.81 -13.57
CA GLY A 347 20.02 11.78 -14.65
C GLY A 347 19.32 13.11 -14.35
N LYS A 348 19.53 14.14 -15.18
CA LYS A 348 18.96 15.48 -14.98
C LYS A 348 17.75 15.73 -15.88
N THR A 349 16.86 14.76 -15.99
CA THR A 349 15.61 14.88 -16.77
C THR A 349 14.39 14.80 -15.85
N GLU A 350 13.24 15.32 -16.31
CA GLU A 350 11.98 15.10 -15.60
C GLU A 350 11.68 13.61 -15.38
N LYS A 351 12.02 12.76 -16.35
CA LYS A 351 11.87 11.30 -16.22
C LYS A 351 12.69 10.74 -15.07
N ASP A 352 13.93 11.19 -14.89
CA ASP A 352 14.78 10.78 -13.77
C ASP A 352 14.18 11.25 -12.43
N TRP A 353 13.76 12.51 -12.36
CA TRP A 353 13.10 13.04 -11.16
C TRP A 353 11.84 12.24 -10.79
N MET A 354 10.99 11.94 -11.78
CA MET A 354 9.81 11.10 -11.60
C MET A 354 10.15 9.67 -11.22
N GLY A 355 11.22 9.09 -11.78
CA GLY A 355 11.73 7.78 -11.38
C GLY A 355 12.18 7.76 -9.92
N GLN A 356 12.81 8.84 -9.45
CA GLN A 356 13.23 8.98 -8.07
C GLN A 356 12.04 9.18 -7.12
N LEU A 357 11.03 9.97 -7.51
CA LEU A 357 9.77 10.08 -6.79
C LEU A 357 9.11 8.69 -6.66
N ALA A 358 8.94 7.98 -7.77
CA ALA A 358 8.33 6.66 -7.78
C ALA A 358 9.10 5.68 -6.87
N TYR A 359 10.43 5.74 -6.87
CA TYR A 359 11.25 4.94 -5.95
C TYR A 359 11.00 5.32 -4.49
N GLN A 360 11.05 6.61 -4.13
CA GLN A 360 10.88 7.02 -2.73
C GLN A 360 9.49 6.70 -2.19
N HIS A 361 8.48 6.67 -3.07
CA HIS A 361 7.10 6.36 -2.76
C HIS A 361 6.74 4.86 -2.86
N ALA A 362 7.65 3.98 -3.31
CA ALA A 362 7.29 2.59 -3.54
C ALA A 362 7.08 1.80 -2.24
N ASN A 363 6.13 0.86 -2.24
CA ASN A 363 5.89 -0.04 -1.10
C ASN A 363 7.18 -0.74 -0.61
N ASN A 364 8.01 -1.21 -1.54
CA ASN A 364 9.25 -1.91 -1.19
C ASN A 364 10.34 -0.98 -0.64
N THR A 365 10.30 0.32 -0.96
CA THR A 365 11.19 1.30 -0.33
C THR A 365 10.81 1.47 1.14
N TYR A 366 9.52 1.60 1.44
CA TYR A 366 9.03 1.66 2.82
C TYR A 366 9.33 0.37 3.59
N LEU A 367 9.08 -0.81 3.01
CA LEU A 367 9.43 -2.09 3.64
C LEU A 367 10.93 -2.19 3.93
N THR A 368 11.78 -1.75 2.99
CA THR A 368 13.24 -1.73 3.17
C THR A 368 13.66 -0.80 4.31
N LEU A 369 13.09 0.41 4.36
CA LEU A 369 13.39 1.40 5.42
C LEU A 369 12.95 0.93 6.80
N LEU A 370 11.89 0.12 6.88
CA LEU A 370 11.43 -0.53 8.11
C LEU A 370 12.26 -1.77 8.49
N GLY A 371 13.09 -2.29 7.57
CA GLY A 371 13.80 -3.56 7.74
C GLY A 371 12.89 -4.79 7.56
N ALA A 372 11.70 -4.62 6.98
CA ALA A 372 10.76 -5.68 6.68
C ALA A 372 11.07 -6.36 5.33
N PRO A 373 10.69 -7.64 5.13
CA PRO A 373 10.83 -8.31 3.84
C PRO A 373 10.06 -7.57 2.74
N THR A 374 10.69 -7.41 1.57
CA THR A 374 10.03 -6.82 0.41
C THR A 374 8.99 -7.77 -0.19
N VAL A 375 7.98 -7.18 -0.82
CA VAL A 375 6.90 -7.89 -1.52
C VAL A 375 7.09 -7.73 -3.02
N ASN A 376 7.38 -8.83 -3.70
CA ASN A 376 7.52 -8.84 -5.15
C ASN A 376 6.20 -9.22 -5.80
N ILE A 377 5.52 -8.24 -6.40
CA ILE A 377 4.44 -8.48 -7.33
C ILE A 377 5.06 -8.60 -8.72
N ASP A 378 5.26 -9.82 -9.19
CA ASP A 378 5.82 -10.07 -10.51
C ASP A 378 4.85 -9.54 -11.58
N VAL A 379 5.14 -8.38 -12.15
CA VAL A 379 4.36 -7.84 -13.28
C VAL A 379 4.80 -8.56 -14.56
N PRO A 380 3.91 -9.26 -15.28
CA PRO A 380 4.25 -9.90 -16.54
C PRO A 380 4.90 -8.93 -17.54
N GLN A 381 6.04 -9.31 -18.12
CA GLN A 381 6.75 -8.50 -19.12
C GLN A 381 6.83 -9.25 -20.45
N ILE A 382 6.42 -8.59 -21.53
CA ILE A 382 6.56 -9.09 -22.90
C ILE A 382 7.83 -8.48 -23.50
N LYS A 383 8.77 -9.32 -23.93
CA LYS A 383 9.98 -8.88 -24.65
C LYS A 383 9.74 -8.73 -26.14
N SER A 384 9.03 -9.69 -26.72
CA SER A 384 8.75 -9.71 -28.16
C SER A 384 7.59 -10.65 -28.49
N LEU A 385 7.06 -10.51 -29.70
CA LEU A 385 6.05 -11.39 -30.30
C LEU A 385 6.52 -11.90 -31.66
N SER A 386 6.21 -13.16 -31.97
CA SER A 386 6.43 -13.74 -33.29
C SER A 386 5.36 -14.79 -33.64
N PRO A 387 4.67 -14.67 -34.80
CA PRO A 387 4.72 -13.55 -35.74
C PRO A 387 4.01 -12.30 -35.17
N LYS A 388 4.37 -11.10 -35.66
CA LYS A 388 3.69 -9.83 -35.31
C LYS A 388 2.41 -9.55 -36.11
N LYS A 389 2.08 -10.41 -37.07
CA LYS A 389 0.88 -10.27 -37.91
C LYS A 389 0.37 -11.62 -38.38
N GLY A 390 -0.93 -11.73 -38.59
CA GLY A 390 -1.57 -12.93 -39.11
C GLY A 390 -3.09 -12.89 -38.97
N PRO A 391 -3.82 -13.77 -39.68
CA PRO A 391 -5.26 -13.91 -39.49
C PRO A 391 -5.58 -14.52 -38.11
N GLY A 392 -6.86 -14.50 -37.73
CA GLY A 392 -7.33 -15.31 -36.59
C GLY A 392 -6.98 -16.79 -36.79
N GLY A 393 -6.59 -17.47 -35.71
CA GLY A 393 -6.02 -18.82 -35.73
C GLY A 393 -4.49 -18.86 -35.82
N THR A 394 -3.81 -17.71 -35.98
CA THR A 394 -2.35 -17.64 -35.94
C THR A 394 -1.82 -17.98 -34.56
N THR A 395 -0.96 -18.99 -34.44
CA THR A 395 -0.21 -19.24 -33.20
C THR A 395 0.91 -18.21 -33.05
N VAL A 396 0.87 -17.45 -31.97
CA VAL A 396 1.86 -16.42 -31.62
C VAL A 396 2.70 -16.90 -30.45
N THR A 397 4.02 -16.80 -30.59
CA THR A 397 5.00 -16.99 -29.53
C THR A 397 5.33 -15.65 -28.89
N ILE A 398 5.21 -15.59 -27.58
CA ILE A 398 5.41 -14.41 -26.74
C ILE A 398 6.66 -14.68 -25.91
N GLU A 399 7.72 -13.93 -26.14
CA GLU A 399 8.93 -14.06 -25.34
C GLU A 399 8.79 -13.28 -24.04
N VAL A 400 9.14 -13.93 -22.92
CA VAL A 400 9.09 -13.33 -21.58
C VAL A 400 10.43 -13.53 -20.87
N PRO A 401 10.81 -12.68 -19.89
CA PRO A 401 12.06 -12.87 -19.14
C PRO A 401 12.12 -14.20 -18.38
N SER A 402 10.97 -14.64 -17.83
CA SER A 402 10.81 -15.87 -17.06
C SER A 402 9.32 -16.23 -17.02
N THR A 403 8.99 -17.53 -17.02
CA THR A 403 7.61 -17.99 -16.82
C THR A 403 7.26 -18.37 -15.39
N ALA A 404 8.15 -18.14 -14.41
CA ALA A 404 7.96 -18.55 -13.01
C ALA A 404 6.64 -18.05 -12.40
N ALA A 405 6.19 -16.85 -12.79
CA ALA A 405 4.95 -16.24 -12.30
C ALA A 405 3.68 -16.75 -13.01
N PHE A 406 3.80 -17.51 -14.11
CA PHE A 406 2.69 -17.86 -15.01
C PHE A 406 2.16 -19.29 -14.81
N ALA A 407 2.68 -20.02 -13.82
CA ALA A 407 2.39 -21.43 -13.57
C ALA A 407 0.91 -21.72 -13.20
N SER A 408 0.08 -20.69 -12.96
CA SER A 408 -1.36 -20.81 -12.75
C SER A 408 -2.14 -19.78 -13.58
N ALA A 409 -3.09 -20.26 -14.41
CA ALA A 409 -4.07 -19.49 -15.19
C ALA A 409 -3.51 -18.29 -15.98
N CYS A 410 -2.45 -18.51 -16.76
CA CYS A 410 -2.00 -17.54 -17.76
C CYS A 410 -3.07 -17.37 -18.84
N VAL A 411 -3.58 -16.15 -18.99
CA VAL A 411 -4.45 -15.76 -20.10
C VAL A 411 -3.64 -14.84 -21.01
N VAL A 412 -3.75 -15.07 -22.31
CA VAL A 412 -3.22 -14.17 -23.34
C VAL A 412 -4.38 -13.42 -23.98
N TYR A 413 -4.29 -12.11 -24.02
CA TYR A 413 -5.26 -11.25 -24.70
C TYR A 413 -4.67 -10.65 -25.96
N PHE A 414 -5.50 -10.52 -26.99
CA PHE A 414 -5.25 -9.77 -28.20
C PHE A 414 -6.28 -8.63 -28.24
N GLY A 415 -5.90 -7.46 -27.73
CA GLY A 415 -6.87 -6.40 -27.41
C GLY A 415 -7.80 -6.84 -26.27
N SER A 416 -9.10 -6.84 -26.51
CA SER A 416 -10.12 -7.33 -25.56
C SER A 416 -10.41 -8.83 -25.65
N GLU A 417 -9.89 -9.52 -26.67
CA GLU A 417 -10.24 -10.90 -26.96
C GLU A 417 -9.23 -11.89 -26.38
N ARG A 418 -9.72 -13.02 -25.83
CA ARG A 418 -8.86 -14.09 -25.29
C ARG A 418 -8.29 -14.96 -26.41
N GLY A 419 -6.98 -15.17 -26.40
CA GLY A 419 -6.34 -16.22 -27.18
C GLY A 419 -6.67 -17.61 -26.66
N THR A 420 -6.58 -18.61 -27.54
CA THR A 420 -6.77 -20.03 -27.20
C THR A 420 -5.45 -20.79 -27.19
N ASP A 421 -5.49 -22.07 -26.82
CA ASP A 421 -4.34 -22.99 -26.87
C ASP A 421 -3.08 -22.45 -26.17
N VAL A 422 -3.29 -21.76 -25.04
CA VAL A 422 -2.20 -21.15 -24.27
C VAL A 422 -1.28 -22.25 -23.72
N LYS A 423 0.00 -22.18 -24.04
CA LYS A 423 1.05 -23.07 -23.50
C LYS A 423 2.17 -22.23 -22.91
N VAL A 424 2.57 -22.56 -21.69
CA VAL A 424 3.63 -21.87 -20.96
C VAL A 424 4.90 -22.72 -21.02
N GLY A 425 5.94 -22.22 -21.70
CA GLY A 425 7.28 -22.79 -21.73
C GLY A 425 8.16 -22.25 -20.59
N THR A 426 9.48 -22.29 -20.73
CA THR A 426 10.41 -21.75 -19.70
C THR A 426 10.58 -20.23 -19.81
N ASN A 427 10.71 -19.73 -21.03
CA ASN A 427 10.93 -18.30 -21.33
C ASN A 427 9.98 -17.79 -22.44
N SER A 428 8.93 -18.55 -22.73
CA SER A 428 7.97 -18.21 -23.76
C SER A 428 6.56 -18.68 -23.41
N ILE A 429 5.57 -18.00 -23.95
CA ILE A 429 4.16 -18.38 -23.90
C ILE A 429 3.67 -18.44 -25.35
N THR A 430 3.02 -19.51 -25.76
CA THR A 430 2.35 -19.56 -27.06
C THR A 430 0.85 -19.43 -26.88
N ALA A 431 0.17 -18.69 -27.75
CA ALA A 431 -1.29 -18.64 -27.80
C ALA A 431 -1.78 -18.45 -29.23
N THR A 432 -2.95 -18.99 -29.54
CA THR A 432 -3.63 -18.82 -30.81
C THR A 432 -4.44 -17.52 -30.80
N ALA A 433 -4.19 -16.65 -31.77
CA ALA A 433 -4.91 -15.39 -31.95
C ALA A 433 -6.40 -15.67 -32.22
N PRO A 434 -7.33 -15.01 -31.51
CA PRO A 434 -8.76 -15.21 -31.70
C PRO A 434 -9.21 -14.73 -33.09
N ARG A 435 -10.43 -15.11 -33.47
CA ARG A 435 -11.04 -14.61 -34.71
C ARG A 435 -11.26 -13.10 -34.58
N HIS A 436 -10.86 -12.36 -35.60
CA HIS A 436 -11.07 -10.92 -35.70
C HIS A 436 -11.60 -10.56 -37.10
N LEU A 437 -12.41 -9.52 -37.20
CA LEU A 437 -12.99 -9.05 -38.47
C LEU A 437 -12.32 -7.74 -38.86
N GLY A 438 -11.56 -7.75 -39.96
CA GLY A 438 -10.88 -6.57 -40.49
C GLY A 438 -9.39 -6.53 -40.15
N ILE A 439 -8.75 -5.44 -40.59
CA ILE A 439 -7.32 -5.18 -40.36
C ILE A 439 -7.21 -4.22 -39.18
N GLU A 440 -6.70 -4.73 -38.07
CA GLU A 440 -6.48 -3.96 -36.84
C GLU A 440 -5.16 -4.36 -36.18
N THR A 441 -4.40 -3.38 -35.70
CA THR A 441 -3.29 -3.63 -34.77
C THR A 441 -3.81 -3.55 -33.35
N VAL A 442 -3.57 -4.57 -32.54
CA VAL A 442 -3.95 -4.65 -31.12
C VAL A 442 -2.72 -4.83 -30.23
N ALA A 443 -2.84 -4.47 -28.96
CA ALA A 443 -1.86 -4.84 -27.94
C ALA A 443 -2.11 -6.28 -27.47
N VAL A 444 -1.04 -7.07 -27.40
CA VAL A 444 -1.05 -8.37 -26.72
C VAL A 444 -0.71 -8.15 -25.26
N SER A 445 -1.48 -8.76 -24.37
CA SER A 445 -1.18 -8.73 -22.94
C SER A 445 -1.30 -10.11 -22.32
N ILE A 446 -0.53 -10.35 -21.27
CA ILE A 446 -0.46 -11.66 -20.59
C ILE A 446 -0.73 -11.48 -19.10
N THR A 447 -1.47 -12.41 -18.51
CA THR A 447 -1.79 -12.38 -17.07
C THR A 447 -0.99 -13.38 -16.28
N ASN A 448 -0.78 -13.06 -15.01
CA ASN A 448 -0.57 -14.06 -13.98
C ASN A 448 -1.65 -13.93 -12.89
N LEU A 449 -1.46 -14.63 -11.77
CA LEU A 449 -2.39 -14.56 -10.64
C LEU A 449 -2.49 -13.15 -10.03
N LEU A 450 -1.40 -12.38 -10.08
CA LEU A 450 -1.28 -11.13 -9.34
C LEU A 450 -1.67 -9.91 -10.17
N THR A 451 -1.43 -9.93 -11.48
CA THR A 451 -1.64 -8.77 -12.36
C THR A 451 -1.58 -9.14 -13.86
N ILE A 452 -1.63 -8.12 -14.71
CA ILE A 452 -1.53 -8.19 -16.17
C ILE A 452 -0.32 -7.36 -16.64
N SER A 453 0.29 -7.74 -17.77
CA SER A 453 1.29 -6.92 -18.46
C SER A 453 0.71 -5.59 -18.97
N ASP A 454 1.56 -4.74 -19.52
CA ASP A 454 1.09 -3.53 -20.21
C ASP A 454 0.03 -3.85 -21.27
N THR A 455 -1.09 -3.14 -21.21
CA THR A 455 -2.23 -3.25 -22.13
C THR A 455 -2.18 -2.18 -23.21
N LYS A 456 -1.25 -1.23 -23.13
CA LYS A 456 -0.98 -0.25 -24.19
C LYS A 456 -0.10 -0.89 -25.27
N LYS A 457 -0.21 -0.36 -26.49
CA LYS A 457 0.61 -0.77 -27.62
C LYS A 457 2.05 -0.31 -27.42
N THR A 458 2.97 -1.24 -27.59
CA THR A 458 4.42 -1.03 -27.56
C THR A 458 5.03 -1.83 -28.71
N PRO A 459 6.24 -1.47 -29.18
CA PRO A 459 6.93 -2.26 -30.20
C PRO A 459 7.13 -3.75 -29.84
N ALA A 460 7.11 -4.08 -28.55
CA ALA A 460 7.29 -5.42 -28.02
C ALA A 460 6.01 -6.26 -28.04
N ASN A 461 4.81 -5.65 -27.99
CA ASN A 461 3.54 -6.35 -27.78
C ASN A 461 2.46 -6.08 -28.84
N GLU A 462 2.80 -5.55 -30.02
CA GLU A 462 1.83 -5.32 -31.09
C GLU A 462 1.60 -6.56 -31.98
N PHE A 463 0.33 -6.89 -32.22
CA PHE A 463 -0.09 -7.88 -33.21
C PHE A 463 -1.09 -7.27 -34.20
N THR A 464 -0.85 -7.43 -35.51
CA THR A 464 -1.71 -6.92 -36.58
C THR A 464 -2.52 -8.05 -37.23
N TYR A 465 -3.84 -7.99 -37.12
CA TYR A 465 -4.75 -8.82 -37.89
C TYR A 465 -4.71 -8.43 -39.37
N ILE A 466 -4.65 -9.43 -40.26
CA ILE A 466 -4.61 -9.26 -41.72
C ILE A 466 -5.63 -10.12 -42.45
#